data_AF-A0A445A7J9-F1
#
_entry.id   AF-A0A445A7J9-F1
#
_cell.length_a   1.000
_cell.length_b   1.000
_cell.length_c   1.000
_cell.angle_alpha   90.00
_cell.angle_beta   90.00
_cell.angle_gamma   90.00
#
_symmetry.space_group_name_H-M   'P 1'
#
loop_
_entity.id
_entity.type
_entity.pdbx_description
1 polymer ?
#
loop_
_entity_poly.entity_id
_entity_poly.type
_entity_poly.pdbx_seq_one_letter_code
_entity_poly.pdbx_strand_id
1 'polypeptide(L)'
;MAPAAVPLNIKWLPLNSKLKAKSQLQTSSRNIEFERVQLPEKTRNSRVLVLGGTGRVGGSTAIALSNLCPDLRILVAGRNREKGEALVAKLGGNSGFSQVDLNDQDSLQTALQDVDLVVHTAGPFQQAEKCSVLEAAINTKTAYVDVCDDTSYAVRAKSFMSRALAANVPAITTGGIYPGVSNGAYC
;
A
#
# COMPACT_ATOMS: atom_id res chain seq x y z
N MET A 1 -20.79 -47.74 -47.17
CA MET A 1 -21.74 -47.01 -46.30
C MET A 1 -21.03 -45.74 -45.85
N ALA A 2 -21.22 -44.65 -46.58
CA ALA A 2 -20.53 -43.36 -46.40
C ALA A 2 -21.51 -42.34 -45.79
N PRO A 3 -21.12 -41.50 -44.82
CA PRO A 3 -21.98 -40.42 -44.35
C PRO A 3 -21.80 -39.16 -45.21
N ALA A 4 -22.92 -38.51 -45.44
CA ALA A 4 -23.13 -37.39 -46.35
C ALA A 4 -22.56 -36.06 -45.83
N ALA A 5 -22.04 -35.27 -46.77
CA ALA A 5 -21.63 -33.88 -46.58
C ALA A 5 -22.85 -32.94 -46.67
N VAL A 6 -22.91 -31.95 -45.79
CA VAL A 6 -23.85 -30.81 -45.87
C VAL A 6 -23.04 -29.53 -46.11
N PRO A 7 -23.32 -28.74 -47.14
CA PRO A 7 -22.55 -27.54 -47.44
C PRO A 7 -23.03 -26.33 -46.61
N LEU A 8 -22.07 -25.58 -46.07
CA LEU A 8 -22.27 -24.27 -45.43
C LEU A 8 -22.48 -23.19 -46.51
N ASN A 9 -23.68 -22.62 -46.58
CA ASN A 9 -24.02 -21.51 -47.45
C ASN A 9 -24.04 -20.20 -46.64
N ILE A 10 -22.90 -19.50 -46.57
CA ILE A 10 -22.79 -18.20 -45.90
C ILE A 10 -22.98 -17.10 -46.95
N LYS A 11 -24.18 -16.51 -47.02
CA LYS A 11 -24.44 -15.28 -47.77
C LYS A 11 -23.90 -14.08 -46.99
N TRP A 12 -22.93 -13.39 -47.57
CA TRP A 12 -22.49 -12.06 -47.13
C TRP A 12 -23.50 -10.99 -47.59
N LEU A 13 -23.99 -10.17 -46.66
CA LEU A 13 -24.75 -8.94 -46.93
C LEU A 13 -23.96 -7.75 -46.39
N PRO A 14 -23.87 -6.62 -47.12
CA PRO A 14 -23.06 -5.49 -46.73
C PRO A 14 -23.74 -4.71 -45.61
N LEU A 15 -23.01 -4.45 -44.53
CA LEU A 15 -23.46 -3.61 -43.44
C LEU A 15 -23.23 -2.14 -43.82
N ASN A 16 -24.30 -1.42 -44.14
CA ASN A 16 -24.27 0.03 -44.07
C ASN A 16 -25.66 0.57 -43.71
N SER A 17 -25.83 1.01 -42.45
CA SER A 17 -26.66 2.16 -42.12
C SER A 17 -26.39 2.67 -40.70
N LYS A 18 -26.21 3.98 -40.67
CA LYS A 18 -26.04 4.88 -39.53
C LYS A 18 -26.82 4.48 -38.25
N LEU A 19 -26.11 4.34 -37.14
CA LEU A 19 -26.64 4.56 -35.79
C LEU A 19 -25.59 5.31 -34.97
N LYS A 20 -25.75 6.64 -34.86
CA LYS A 20 -25.05 7.45 -33.86
C LYS A 20 -25.72 7.19 -32.51
N ALA A 21 -25.23 6.23 -31.75
CA ALA A 21 -25.51 6.12 -30.33
C ALA A 21 -24.40 6.86 -29.56
N LYS A 22 -24.68 8.10 -29.13
CA LYS A 22 -23.90 8.74 -28.06
C LYS A 22 -24.28 8.05 -26.76
N SER A 23 -23.55 7.00 -26.36
CA SER A 23 -23.63 6.52 -24.98
C SER A 23 -22.78 7.45 -24.12
N GLN A 24 -23.43 8.42 -23.49
CA GLN A 24 -22.88 9.02 -22.29
C GLN A 24 -22.91 7.94 -21.20
N LEU A 25 -21.83 7.16 -21.09
CA LEU A 25 -21.56 6.44 -19.84
C LEU A 25 -21.24 7.50 -18.80
N GLN A 26 -22.26 7.94 -18.08
CA GLN A 26 -22.08 8.51 -16.75
C GLN A 26 -21.55 7.38 -15.87
N THR A 27 -20.23 7.31 -15.74
CA THR A 27 -19.60 6.59 -14.63
C THR A 27 -20.00 7.33 -13.36
N SER A 28 -21.10 6.88 -12.76
CA SER A 28 -21.45 7.21 -11.38
C SER A 28 -20.32 6.69 -10.51
N SER A 29 -19.36 7.56 -10.19
CA SER A 29 -18.41 7.36 -9.11
C SER A 29 -19.26 7.24 -7.85
N ARG A 30 -19.48 6.01 -7.37
CA ARG A 30 -20.03 5.79 -6.04
C ARG A 30 -19.07 6.49 -5.08
N ASN A 31 -19.49 7.62 -4.52
CA ASN A 31 -18.85 8.17 -3.33
C ASN A 31 -19.03 7.10 -2.26
N ILE A 32 -18.01 6.28 -2.05
CA ILE A 32 -17.93 5.46 -0.86
C ILE A 32 -17.65 6.46 0.25
N GLU A 33 -18.71 6.87 0.97
CA GLU A 33 -18.53 7.54 2.25
C GLU A 33 -17.81 6.55 3.17
N PHE A 34 -16.51 6.77 3.34
CA PHE A 34 -15.75 6.02 4.32
C PHE A 34 -16.25 6.46 5.70
N GLU A 35 -16.87 5.53 6.43
CA GLU A 35 -17.20 5.75 7.83
C GLU A 35 -15.88 6.01 8.59
N ARG A 36 -15.76 7.20 9.18
CA ARG A 36 -14.53 7.62 9.84
C ARG A 36 -14.30 6.76 11.07
N VAL A 37 -13.06 6.34 11.27
CA VAL A 37 -12.65 5.58 12.45
C VAL A 37 -12.40 6.55 13.60
N GLN A 38 -13.14 6.39 14.70
CA GLN A 38 -12.87 7.13 15.93
C GLN A 38 -11.62 6.56 16.60
N LEU A 39 -10.52 7.31 16.56
CA LEU A 39 -9.29 6.92 17.23
C LEU A 39 -9.36 7.20 18.74
N PRO A 40 -8.83 6.30 19.59
CA PRO A 40 -8.58 6.60 21.00
C PRO A 40 -7.75 7.87 21.18
N GLU A 41 -7.99 8.64 22.25
CA GLU A 41 -7.28 9.91 22.52
C GLU A 41 -5.76 9.78 22.45
N LYS A 42 -5.22 8.71 23.03
CA LYS A 42 -3.77 8.41 23.04
C LYS A 42 -3.13 8.27 21.65
N THR A 43 -3.93 8.01 20.62
CA THR A 43 -3.49 7.80 19.23
C THR A 43 -3.95 8.92 18.29
N ARG A 44 -4.70 9.90 18.79
CA ARG A 44 -4.99 11.12 18.01
C ARG A 44 -3.67 11.83 17.76
N ASN A 45 -3.46 12.31 16.53
CA ASN A 45 -2.21 12.96 16.08
C ASN A 45 -0.97 12.06 16.04
N SER A 46 -1.11 10.73 16.09
CA SER A 46 0.02 9.83 15.84
C SER A 46 0.63 10.07 14.45
N ARG A 47 1.96 10.04 14.38
CA ARG A 47 2.77 10.20 13.18
C ARG A 47 2.93 8.85 12.51
N VAL A 48 2.31 8.69 11.35
CA VAL A 48 2.36 7.48 10.53
C VAL A 48 3.18 7.74 9.28
N LEU A 49 4.32 7.06 9.17
CA LEU A 49 5.18 7.15 8.00
C LEU A 49 4.87 6.01 7.02
N VAL A 50 4.41 6.36 5.81
CA VAL A 50 4.16 5.42 4.72
C VAL A 50 5.39 5.35 3.82
N LEU A 51 6.26 4.38 4.10
CA LEU A 51 7.50 4.17 3.36
C LEU A 51 7.22 3.44 2.05
N GLY A 52 7.69 4.00 0.93
CA GLY A 52 7.22 3.61 -0.40
C GLY A 52 5.90 4.30 -0.79
N GLY A 53 5.56 5.39 -0.10
CA GLY A 53 4.31 6.14 -0.27
C GLY A 53 4.10 6.73 -1.67
N THR A 54 5.16 6.88 -2.47
CA THR A 54 5.05 7.32 -3.88
C THR A 54 4.74 6.17 -4.84
N GLY A 55 4.69 4.92 -4.36
CA GLY A 55 4.35 3.73 -5.13
C GLY A 55 2.85 3.47 -5.16
N ARG A 56 2.44 2.40 -5.87
CA ARG A 56 1.02 2.04 -6.03
C ARG A 56 0.35 1.72 -4.68
N VAL A 57 0.94 0.79 -3.92
CA VAL A 57 0.38 0.34 -2.63
C VAL A 57 0.48 1.48 -1.62
N GLY A 58 1.67 2.03 -1.41
CA GLY A 58 1.88 3.11 -0.44
C GLY A 58 1.03 4.36 -0.70
N GLY A 59 0.86 4.77 -1.96
CA GLY A 59 0.02 5.91 -2.29
C GLY A 59 -1.46 5.67 -1.96
N SER A 60 -1.97 4.50 -2.32
CA SER A 60 -3.34 4.09 -1.94
C SER A 60 -3.51 3.98 -0.43
N THR A 61 -2.51 3.45 0.29
CA THR A 61 -2.52 3.37 1.76
C THR A 61 -2.57 4.77 2.39
N ALA A 62 -1.76 5.71 1.93
CA ALA A 62 -1.75 7.08 2.44
C ALA A 62 -3.11 7.79 2.22
N ILE A 63 -3.72 7.61 1.05
CA ILE A 63 -5.05 8.15 0.74
C ILE A 63 -6.11 7.52 1.65
N ALA A 64 -6.11 6.20 1.79
CA ALA A 64 -7.08 5.49 2.63
C ALA A 64 -6.97 5.92 4.10
N LEU A 65 -5.74 6.00 4.64
CA LEU A 65 -5.50 6.48 6.01
C LEU A 65 -5.98 7.91 6.20
N SER A 66 -5.72 8.80 5.24
CA SER A 66 -6.16 10.20 5.32
C SER A 66 -7.68 10.35 5.35
N ASN A 67 -8.40 9.48 4.63
CA ASN A 67 -9.86 9.50 4.58
C ASN A 67 -10.50 8.86 5.82
N LEU A 68 -9.95 7.73 6.27
CA LEU A 68 -10.49 6.96 7.40
C LEU A 68 -10.18 7.62 8.75
N CYS A 69 -8.98 8.20 8.87
CA CYS A 69 -8.41 8.68 10.12
C CYS A 69 -7.80 10.10 9.94
N PRO A 70 -8.62 11.14 9.76
CA PRO A 70 -8.14 12.50 9.47
C PRO A 70 -7.33 13.13 10.62
N ASP A 71 -7.43 12.59 11.84
CA ASP A 71 -6.66 13.03 13.01
C ASP A 71 -5.21 12.51 13.00
N LEU A 72 -4.79 11.71 12.02
CA LEU A 72 -3.41 11.22 11.90
C LEU A 72 -2.50 12.24 11.21
N ARG A 73 -1.22 12.22 11.60
CA ARG A 73 -0.13 12.90 10.89
C ARG A 73 0.50 11.95 9.88
N ILE A 74 0.18 12.11 8.59
CA ILE A 74 0.63 11.19 7.56
C ILE A 74 1.91 11.71 6.89
N LEU A 75 3.00 10.97 7.02
CA LEU A 75 4.25 11.25 6.32
C LEU A 75 4.40 10.30 5.13
N VAL A 76 4.33 10.83 3.92
CA VAL A 76 4.64 10.08 2.70
C VAL A 76 6.15 10.02 2.56
N ALA A 77 6.73 8.81 2.48
CA ALA A 77 8.17 8.65 2.35
C ALA A 77 8.59 7.87 1.09
N GLY A 78 9.62 8.35 0.41
CA GLY A 78 10.18 7.68 -0.77
C GLY A 78 11.33 8.47 -1.41
N ARG A 79 11.87 7.94 -2.51
CA ARG A 79 13.04 8.53 -3.20
C ARG A 79 12.71 9.73 -4.09
N ASN A 80 11.52 9.73 -4.70
CA ASN A 80 11.10 10.75 -5.66
C ASN A 80 10.33 11.87 -4.94
N ARG A 81 11.01 12.99 -4.73
CA ARG A 81 10.47 14.17 -4.03
C ARG A 81 9.26 14.78 -4.73
N GLU A 82 9.34 14.97 -6.05
CA GLU A 82 8.25 15.55 -6.84
C GLU A 82 6.95 14.74 -6.72
N LYS A 83 7.02 13.40 -6.87
CA LYS A 83 5.86 12.51 -6.70
C LYS A 83 5.31 12.54 -5.28
N GLY A 84 6.20 12.66 -4.30
CA GLY A 84 5.86 12.75 -2.89
C GLY A 84 5.08 14.02 -2.57
N GLU A 85 5.64 15.17 -2.94
CA GLU A 85 5.01 16.49 -2.76
C GLU A 85 3.67 16.58 -3.50
N ALA A 86 3.58 16.03 -4.72
CA ALA A 86 2.33 15.97 -5.46
C ALA A 86 1.26 15.11 -4.78
N LEU A 87 1.64 14.03 -4.08
CA LEU A 87 0.70 13.23 -3.30
C LEU A 87 0.28 13.96 -2.02
N VAL A 88 1.22 14.56 -1.29
CA VAL A 88 0.92 15.36 -0.08
C VAL A 88 -0.03 16.52 -0.41
N ALA A 89 0.17 17.20 -1.54
CA ALA A 89 -0.75 18.24 -2.00
C ALA A 89 -2.18 17.73 -2.24
N LYS A 90 -2.35 16.46 -2.66
CA LYS A 90 -3.66 15.82 -2.84
C LYS A 90 -4.29 15.38 -1.52
N LEU A 91 -3.47 14.90 -0.57
CA LEU A 91 -3.95 14.52 0.76
C LEU A 91 -4.40 15.75 1.54
N GLY A 92 -3.65 16.85 1.43
CA GLY A 92 -3.89 18.07 2.19
C GLY A 92 -3.78 17.83 3.71
N GLY A 93 -4.38 18.73 4.49
CA GLY A 93 -4.52 18.57 5.93
C GLY A 93 -3.19 18.32 6.64
N ASN A 94 -3.16 17.28 7.48
CA ASN A 94 -2.03 16.95 8.34
C ASN A 94 -1.07 15.94 7.68
N SER A 95 -0.58 16.29 6.48
CA SER A 95 0.32 15.43 5.72
C SER A 95 1.64 16.14 5.36
N GLY A 96 2.70 15.34 5.20
CA GLY A 96 4.04 15.82 4.86
C GLY A 96 4.81 14.81 4.04
N PHE A 97 5.92 15.25 3.43
CA PHE A 97 6.81 14.39 2.65
C PHE A 97 8.17 14.25 3.34
N SER A 98 8.74 13.05 3.32
CA SER A 98 10.12 12.79 3.75
C SER A 98 10.87 12.02 2.66
N GLN A 99 12.00 12.56 2.22
CA GLN A 99 12.85 11.85 1.26
C GLN A 99 13.69 10.81 1.98
N VAL A 100 13.49 9.53 1.63
CA VAL A 100 14.14 8.40 2.30
C VAL A 100 14.72 7.44 1.27
N ASP A 101 15.96 7.04 1.48
CA ASP A 101 16.61 5.93 0.75
C ASP A 101 16.73 4.71 1.68
N LEU A 102 16.29 3.55 1.21
CA LEU A 102 16.34 2.30 1.98
C LEU A 102 17.76 1.74 2.11
N ASN A 103 18.66 2.14 1.20
CA ASN A 103 20.05 1.70 1.20
C ASN A 103 20.93 2.55 2.11
N ASP A 104 20.39 3.65 2.64
CA ASP A 104 21.05 4.54 3.58
C ASP A 104 20.46 4.32 4.98
N GLN A 105 21.25 3.71 5.85
CA GLN A 105 20.82 3.38 7.21
C GLN A 105 20.58 4.64 8.06
N ASP A 106 21.35 5.71 7.85
CA ASP A 106 21.21 6.96 8.60
C ASP A 106 19.96 7.71 8.15
N SER A 107 19.66 7.67 6.84
CA SER A 107 18.40 8.16 6.28
C SER A 107 17.19 7.46 6.91
N LEU A 108 17.23 6.13 7.00
CA LEU A 108 16.17 5.34 7.64
C LEU A 108 16.01 5.64 9.13
N GLN A 109 17.10 5.70 9.90
CA GLN A 109 17.03 6.00 11.33
C GLN A 109 16.47 7.40 11.57
N THR A 110 16.95 8.39 10.83
CA THR A 110 16.49 9.78 10.93
C THR A 110 15.00 9.89 10.60
N ALA A 111 14.53 9.16 9.58
CA ALA A 111 13.13 9.17 9.18
C ALA A 111 12.21 8.56 10.25
N LEU A 112 12.71 7.62 11.07
CA LEU A 112 11.91 6.89 12.06
C LEU A 112 12.00 7.44 13.49
N GLN A 113 13.01 8.26 13.81
CA GLN A 113 13.35 8.75 15.16
C GLN A 113 12.20 9.41 15.94
N ASP A 114 11.10 9.72 15.26
CA ASP A 114 10.04 10.63 15.68
C ASP A 114 8.67 10.17 15.12
N VAL A 115 8.58 8.90 14.73
CA VAL A 115 7.43 8.27 14.08
C VAL A 115 6.85 7.21 15.01
N ASP A 116 5.52 7.24 15.18
CA ASP A 116 4.82 6.27 16.03
C ASP A 116 4.63 4.93 15.30
N LEU A 117 4.38 4.96 14.00
CA LEU A 117 4.16 3.78 13.15
C LEU A 117 4.79 3.96 11.77
N VAL A 118 5.59 2.99 11.34
CA VAL A 118 6.01 2.85 9.94
C VAL A 118 5.17 1.80 9.22
N VAL A 119 4.59 2.19 8.09
CA VAL A 119 3.90 1.31 7.14
C VAL A 119 4.83 1.08 5.95
N HIS A 120 5.52 -0.06 5.96
CA HIS A 120 6.49 -0.44 4.94
C HIS A 120 5.80 -1.03 3.72
N THR A 121 5.75 -0.24 2.65
CA THR A 121 5.22 -0.61 1.33
C THR A 121 6.25 -0.50 0.21
N ALA A 122 7.49 -0.13 0.56
CA ALA A 122 8.60 0.04 -0.37
C ALA A 122 9.15 -1.30 -0.90
N GLY A 123 8.48 -1.87 -1.89
CA GLY A 123 8.96 -3.05 -2.61
C GLY A 123 9.96 -2.72 -3.75
N PRO A 124 10.44 -3.75 -4.45
CA PRO A 124 10.07 -5.16 -4.30
C PRO A 124 10.79 -5.85 -3.13
N PHE A 125 10.05 -6.60 -2.31
CA PHE A 125 10.60 -7.33 -1.15
C PHE A 125 11.51 -8.50 -1.56
N GLN A 126 11.29 -9.06 -2.75
CA GLN A 126 12.07 -10.16 -3.33
C GLN A 126 13.54 -9.77 -3.58
N GLN A 127 13.83 -8.47 -3.75
CA GLN A 127 15.18 -7.96 -3.98
C GLN A 127 15.87 -7.50 -2.69
N ALA A 128 15.15 -7.47 -1.57
CA ALA A 128 15.68 -7.00 -0.30
C ALA A 128 16.43 -8.13 0.42
N GLU A 129 17.76 -8.05 0.44
CA GLU A 129 18.61 -9.02 1.15
C GLU A 129 18.49 -8.88 2.68
N LYS A 130 18.19 -7.67 3.16
CA LYS A 130 18.09 -7.32 4.58
C LYS A 130 16.71 -6.79 4.93
N CYS A 131 16.37 -6.85 6.22
CA CYS A 131 15.16 -6.27 6.77
C CYS A 131 15.43 -4.87 7.35
N SER A 132 16.17 -4.02 6.63
CA SER A 132 16.74 -2.76 7.14
C SER A 132 15.70 -1.83 7.79
N VAL A 133 14.48 -1.78 7.25
CA VAL A 133 13.40 -0.96 7.80
C VAL A 133 12.91 -1.51 9.13
N LEU A 134 12.72 -2.82 9.25
CA LEU A 134 12.35 -3.47 10.51
C LEU A 134 13.46 -3.29 11.55
N GLU A 135 14.72 -3.41 11.16
CA GLU A 135 15.86 -3.17 12.06
C GLU A 135 15.89 -1.73 12.56
N ALA A 136 15.70 -0.76 11.66
CA ALA A 136 15.63 0.65 12.02
C ALA A 136 14.44 0.94 12.94
N ALA A 137 13.27 0.33 12.68
CA ALA A 137 12.09 0.45 13.53
C ALA A 137 12.33 -0.12 14.94
N ILE A 138 12.99 -1.27 15.06
CA ILE A 138 13.39 -1.84 16.35
C ILE A 138 14.34 -0.90 17.09
N ASN A 139 15.34 -0.36 16.41
CA ASN A 139 16.35 0.52 17.01
C ASN A 139 15.77 1.86 17.47
N THR A 140 14.80 2.41 16.72
CA THR A 140 14.12 3.68 17.01
C THR A 140 12.88 3.52 17.90
N LYS A 141 12.52 2.28 18.25
CA LYS A 141 11.32 1.91 19.01
C LYS A 141 10.00 2.33 18.34
N THR A 142 9.99 2.33 17.01
CA THR A 142 8.82 2.64 16.19
C THR A 142 8.01 1.38 15.89
N ALA A 143 6.68 1.44 16.04
CA ALA A 143 5.84 0.32 15.64
C ALA A 143 5.94 0.07 14.12
N TYR A 144 5.85 -1.19 13.71
CA TYR A 144 6.14 -1.60 12.34
C TYR A 144 5.00 -2.44 11.75
N VAL A 145 4.63 -2.15 10.51
CA VAL A 145 3.81 -3.02 9.68
C VAL A 145 4.33 -3.06 8.25
N ASP A 146 4.33 -4.23 7.60
CA ASP A 146 4.63 -4.37 6.18
C ASP A 146 3.57 -5.14 5.39
N VAL A 147 3.63 -5.00 4.08
CA VAL A 147 2.77 -5.70 3.12
C VAL A 147 3.53 -6.77 2.33
N CYS A 148 4.60 -7.31 2.92
CA CYS A 148 5.50 -8.24 2.24
C CYS A 148 4.75 -9.49 1.75
N ASP A 149 4.99 -9.86 0.50
CA ASP A 149 4.49 -11.08 -0.15
C ASP A 149 5.59 -12.12 -0.44
N ASP A 150 6.85 -11.80 -0.12
CA ASP A 150 7.97 -12.71 -0.30
C ASP A 150 8.20 -13.63 0.93
N THR A 151 8.21 -14.93 0.70
CA THR A 151 8.42 -15.95 1.74
C THR A 151 9.80 -15.80 2.40
N SER A 152 10.84 -15.55 1.62
CA SER A 152 12.21 -15.51 2.14
C SER A 152 12.41 -14.29 3.03
N TYR A 153 11.90 -13.13 2.62
CA TYR A 153 11.87 -11.91 3.41
C TYR A 153 11.04 -12.11 4.68
N ALA A 154 9.85 -12.71 4.59
CA ALA A 154 9.01 -12.97 5.76
C ALA A 154 9.71 -13.87 6.79
N VAL A 155 10.43 -14.92 6.36
CA VAL A 155 11.23 -15.76 7.26
C VAL A 155 12.36 -14.96 7.91
N ARG A 156 13.09 -14.14 7.14
CA ARG A 156 14.13 -13.26 7.70
C ARG A 156 13.55 -12.27 8.70
N ALA A 157 12.44 -11.60 8.38
CA ALA A 157 11.80 -10.64 9.27
C ALA A 157 11.35 -11.28 10.59
N LYS A 158 10.80 -12.50 10.55
CA LYS A 158 10.42 -13.26 11.75
C LYS A 158 11.61 -13.62 12.64
N SER A 159 12.82 -13.73 12.10
CA SER A 159 14.02 -13.98 12.91
C SER A 159 14.35 -12.83 13.89
N PHE A 160 13.79 -11.64 13.69
CA PHE A 160 13.94 -10.49 14.58
C PHE A 160 12.99 -10.49 15.78
N MET A 161 12.14 -11.51 15.94
CA MET A 161 11.12 -11.56 16.99
C MET A 161 11.70 -11.33 18.40
N SER A 162 12.81 -11.99 18.75
CA SER A 162 13.46 -11.80 20.06
C SER A 162 13.94 -10.37 20.29
N ARG A 163 14.52 -9.73 19.26
CA ARG A 163 14.96 -8.33 19.30
C ARG A 163 13.77 -7.38 19.44
N ALA A 164 12.69 -7.60 18.68
CA ALA A 164 11.49 -6.79 18.75
C ALA A 164 10.80 -6.88 20.13
N LEU A 165 10.71 -8.08 20.69
CA LEU A 165 10.19 -8.30 22.05
C LEU A 165 11.06 -7.60 23.11
N ALA A 166 12.39 -7.75 23.02
CA ALA A 166 13.31 -7.11 23.96
C ALA A 166 13.25 -5.57 23.90
N ALA A 167 13.00 -5.01 22.71
CA ALA A 167 12.83 -3.57 22.50
C ALA A 167 11.41 -3.06 22.81
N ASN A 168 10.46 -3.95 23.10
CA ASN A 168 9.02 -3.67 23.23
C ASN A 168 8.43 -2.98 21.98
N VAL A 169 8.79 -3.47 20.80
CA VAL A 169 8.35 -2.93 19.51
C VAL A 169 7.31 -3.86 18.86
N PRO A 170 6.06 -3.38 18.68
CA PRO A 170 5.07 -4.11 17.90
C PRO A 170 5.51 -4.19 16.43
N ALA A 171 5.56 -5.39 15.87
CA ALA A 171 5.90 -5.62 14.47
C ALA A 171 4.92 -6.62 13.83
N ILE A 172 4.20 -6.17 12.80
CA ILE A 172 3.28 -6.98 12.00
C ILE A 172 3.88 -7.16 10.60
N THR A 173 4.36 -8.36 10.30
CA THR A 173 4.85 -8.69 8.95
C THR A 173 3.71 -9.26 8.11
N THR A 174 3.80 -9.17 6.79
CA THR A 174 2.91 -9.86 5.84
C THR A 174 1.43 -9.44 5.95
N GLY A 175 1.17 -8.15 6.20
CA GLY A 175 -0.16 -7.56 6.39
C GLY A 175 -0.84 -7.06 5.10
N GLY A 176 -0.65 -7.75 3.99
CA GLY A 176 -1.21 -7.40 2.68
C GLY A 176 -2.58 -8.04 2.40
N ILE A 177 -2.92 -8.18 1.12
CA ILE A 177 -4.11 -8.94 0.68
C ILE A 177 -3.83 -10.44 0.78
N TYR A 178 -2.73 -10.90 0.17
CA TYR A 178 -2.23 -12.26 0.22
C TYR A 178 -0.70 -12.22 0.23
N PRO A 179 -0.03 -12.62 1.33
CA PRO A 179 -0.59 -12.93 2.66
C PRO A 179 -1.18 -11.69 3.37
N GLY A 180 -2.03 -11.92 4.38
CA GLY A 180 -2.59 -10.88 5.26
C GLY A 180 -4.09 -11.06 5.47
N VAL A 181 -4.92 -10.29 4.74
CA VAL A 181 -6.40 -10.45 4.75
C VAL A 181 -6.79 -11.91 4.47
N SER A 182 -6.08 -12.57 3.56
CA SER A 182 -6.27 -13.99 3.27
C SER A 182 -6.21 -14.87 4.51
N ASN A 183 -5.37 -14.55 5.51
CA ASN A 183 -5.21 -15.38 6.71
C ASN A 183 -6.43 -15.27 7.64
N GLY A 184 -7.10 -14.11 7.66
CA GLY A 184 -8.31 -13.88 8.47
C GLY A 184 -9.58 -14.43 7.83
N ALA A 185 -9.62 -14.57 6.49
CA ALA A 185 -10.77 -15.11 5.77
C ALA A 185 -10.95 -16.64 5.93
N TYR A 186 -9.98 -17.33 6.53
CA TYR A 186 -10.04 -18.76 6.84
C TYR A 186 -10.31 -19.05 8.34
N CYS A 187 -10.66 -18.04 9.13
CA CYS A 187 -11.08 -18.16 10.53
C CYS A 187 -12.60 -18.04 10.65
#